data_AF-X1NAV1-F1
#
_entry.id   AF-X1NAV1-F1
#
_cell.length_a   1.000
_cell.length_b   1.000
_cell.length_c   1.000
_cell.angle_alpha   90.00
_cell.angle_beta   90.00
_cell.angle_gamma   90.00
#
_symmetry.space_group_name_H-M   'P 1'
#
loop_
_entity.id
_entity.type
_entity.pdbx_description
1 polymer ?
#
loop_
_entity_poly.entity_id
_entity_poly.type
_entity_poly.pdbx_seq_one_letter_code
_entity_poly.pdbx_strand_id
1 'polypeptide(L)'
;TGQHRLHCNHVDFSALHKLSPQLRSWNWQCRASVRAGEVIALGPWPSRQLGLAIDLGTSKISGYLIDLGSGQTLAAKGITNPQASYGADIISRISYAVKSPGKGARLQKVVVEALNQLAIDLCAEAGAEVEEIVDAVAVGNTAMHHLLLGLPVGQLALSPFVPAVSRALDIKAGNLGLHIAPGAYLHLLPNIAGFVGADHTAVLLATADTESKGMTIAIDIGTNTEVSLIDSGKIVTTSCASGPAFEGWHIKDGMPAASGAIERLRIVND
;
A
#
# COMPACT_ATOMS: atom_id res chain seq x y z
N THR A 1 -1.98 -32.03 -16.35
CA THR A 1 -0.76 -31.63 -17.08
C THR A 1 -0.81 -30.13 -17.30
N GLY A 2 -0.33 -29.35 -16.32
CA GLY A 2 -0.26 -27.88 -16.42
C GLY A 2 1.06 -27.44 -17.05
N GLN A 3 1.03 -26.35 -17.82
CA GLN A 3 2.18 -25.75 -18.54
C GLN A 3 3.37 -25.38 -17.64
N HIS A 4 3.22 -25.40 -16.32
CA HIS A 4 4.28 -25.19 -15.35
C HIS A 4 4.23 -26.32 -14.32
N ARG A 5 5.36 -26.98 -14.03
CA ARG A 5 5.49 -28.02 -12.99
C ARG A 5 5.36 -27.38 -11.59
N LEU A 6 4.20 -26.83 -11.28
CA LEU A 6 3.90 -26.24 -9.99
C LEU A 6 3.41 -27.34 -9.04
N HIS A 7 4.12 -27.52 -7.92
CA HIS A 7 3.67 -28.36 -6.82
C HIS A 7 2.71 -27.54 -5.96
N CYS A 8 1.41 -27.85 -6.04
CA CYS A 8 0.38 -27.26 -5.18
C CYS A 8 0.06 -28.23 -4.07
N ASN A 9 0.22 -27.80 -2.82
CA ASN A 9 0.10 -28.67 -1.65
C ASN A 9 -1.24 -28.48 -0.91
N HIS A 10 -1.94 -27.37 -1.16
CA HIS A 10 -3.26 -27.08 -0.59
C HIS A 10 -3.99 -25.99 -1.41
N VAL A 11 -5.27 -25.81 -1.12
CA VAL A 11 -6.15 -24.78 -1.71
C VAL A 11 -6.65 -23.90 -0.57
N ASP A 12 -6.66 -22.59 -0.80
CA ASP A 12 -7.20 -21.62 0.16
C ASP A 12 -8.66 -21.96 0.52
N PHE A 13 -9.00 -21.78 1.79
CA PHE A 13 -10.33 -22.14 2.31
C PHE A 13 -11.48 -21.36 1.63
N SER A 14 -11.29 -20.06 1.39
CA SER A 14 -12.28 -19.22 0.70
C SER A 14 -12.39 -19.60 -0.78
N ALA A 15 -11.28 -19.99 -1.41
CA ALA A 15 -11.28 -20.51 -2.79
C ALA A 15 -12.00 -21.87 -2.89
N LEU A 16 -11.84 -22.76 -1.90
CA LEU A 16 -12.51 -24.07 -1.86
C LEU A 16 -14.04 -23.97 -1.93
N HIS A 17 -14.64 -22.95 -1.31
CA HIS A 17 -16.09 -22.73 -1.34
C HIS A 17 -16.64 -22.53 -2.75
N LYS A 18 -15.85 -21.97 -3.67
CA LYS A 18 -16.28 -21.67 -5.06
C LYS A 18 -15.77 -22.69 -6.09
N LEU A 19 -14.80 -23.52 -5.71
CA LEU A 19 -14.05 -24.41 -6.60
C LEU A 19 -14.93 -25.34 -7.46
N SER A 20 -15.73 -26.17 -6.80
CA SER A 20 -16.52 -27.24 -7.43
C SER A 20 -17.57 -26.73 -8.45
N PRO A 21 -18.40 -25.71 -8.13
CA PRO A 21 -19.35 -25.16 -9.09
C PRO A 21 -18.66 -24.39 -10.23
N GLN A 22 -17.62 -23.59 -9.95
CA GLN A 22 -16.92 -22.80 -10.98
C GLN A 22 -16.24 -23.68 -12.01
N LEU A 23 -15.50 -24.70 -11.58
CA LEU A 23 -14.83 -25.64 -12.50
C LEU A 23 -15.82 -26.32 -13.45
N ARG A 24 -17.01 -26.71 -12.95
CA ARG A 24 -18.06 -27.29 -13.80
C ARG A 24 -18.63 -26.27 -14.78
N SER A 25 -18.88 -25.03 -14.34
CA SER A 25 -19.39 -23.98 -15.22
C SER A 25 -18.41 -23.61 -16.35
N TRP A 26 -17.11 -23.85 -16.14
CA TRP A 26 -16.07 -23.60 -17.13
C TRP A 26 -15.61 -24.87 -17.88
N ASN A 27 -16.41 -25.95 -17.86
CA ASN A 27 -16.08 -27.21 -18.53
C ASN A 27 -14.66 -27.73 -18.18
N TRP A 28 -14.26 -27.58 -16.92
CA TRP A 28 -12.95 -27.97 -16.39
C TRP A 28 -11.75 -27.24 -17.01
N GLN A 29 -11.98 -26.12 -17.71
CA GLN A 29 -10.95 -25.23 -18.21
C GLN A 29 -10.89 -23.97 -17.33
N CYS A 30 -9.80 -23.80 -16.62
CA CYS A 30 -9.62 -22.67 -15.72
C CYS A 30 -8.17 -22.19 -15.70
N ARG A 31 -7.98 -20.96 -15.25
CA ARG A 31 -6.70 -20.44 -14.79
C ARG A 31 -6.66 -20.53 -13.27
N ALA A 32 -5.60 -21.13 -12.73
CA ALA A 32 -5.36 -21.16 -11.29
C ALA A 32 -4.25 -20.18 -10.91
N SER A 33 -4.51 -19.34 -9.90
CA SER A 33 -3.52 -18.46 -9.29
C SER A 33 -2.89 -19.18 -8.10
N VAL A 34 -1.57 -19.29 -8.10
CA VAL A 34 -0.82 -20.04 -7.09
C VAL A 34 0.21 -19.13 -6.43
N ARG A 35 0.22 -19.08 -5.10
CA ARG A 35 1.20 -18.34 -4.31
C ARG A 35 1.84 -19.29 -3.29
N ALA A 36 3.17 -19.41 -3.31
CA ALA A 36 3.94 -20.28 -2.41
C ALA A 36 3.40 -21.72 -2.25
N GLY A 37 2.84 -22.31 -3.33
CA GLY A 37 2.29 -23.67 -3.33
C GLY A 37 0.84 -23.80 -2.86
N GLU A 38 0.16 -22.68 -2.57
CA GLU A 38 -1.27 -22.60 -2.29
C GLU A 38 -2.05 -22.12 -3.53
N VAL A 39 -3.15 -22.78 -3.88
CA VAL A 39 -4.10 -22.25 -4.86
C VAL A 39 -4.99 -21.20 -4.19
N ILE A 40 -4.79 -19.93 -4.55
CA ILE A 40 -5.45 -18.78 -3.90
C ILE A 40 -6.69 -18.28 -4.65
N ALA A 41 -6.78 -18.53 -5.95
CA ALA A 41 -7.92 -18.13 -6.77
C ALA A 41 -8.04 -19.00 -8.02
N LEU A 42 -9.25 -19.08 -8.56
CA LEU A 42 -9.53 -19.62 -9.87
C LEU A 42 -10.27 -18.58 -10.73
N GLY A 43 -9.93 -18.53 -12.01
CA GLY A 43 -10.64 -17.76 -13.04
C GLY A 43 -10.94 -18.61 -14.28
N PRO A 44 -11.81 -18.14 -15.18
CA PRO A 44 -12.05 -18.80 -16.46
C PRO A 44 -10.78 -18.84 -17.31
N TRP A 45 -10.70 -19.74 -18.29
CA TRP A 45 -9.59 -19.76 -19.24
C TRP A 45 -10.03 -19.22 -20.62
N PRO A 46 -9.34 -18.21 -21.20
CA PRO A 46 -8.29 -17.39 -20.59
C PRO A 46 -8.88 -16.33 -19.63
N SER A 47 -8.13 -15.97 -18.59
CA SER A 47 -8.39 -14.79 -17.75
C SER A 47 -7.09 -14.05 -17.47
N ARG A 48 -7.18 -12.75 -17.17
CA ARG A 48 -6.05 -11.97 -16.65
C ARG A 48 -5.83 -12.25 -15.17
N GLN A 49 -4.65 -11.86 -14.69
CA GLN A 49 -4.30 -11.85 -13.28
C GLN A 49 -3.79 -10.45 -12.97
N LEU A 50 -4.44 -9.79 -12.02
CA LEU A 50 -4.15 -8.41 -11.66
C LEU A 50 -3.52 -8.32 -10.28
N GLY A 51 -2.70 -7.30 -10.10
CA GLY A 51 -2.13 -6.88 -8.84
C GLY A 51 -2.65 -5.51 -8.44
N LEU A 52 -2.71 -5.25 -7.14
CA LEU A 52 -3.05 -3.94 -6.59
C LEU A 52 -1.89 -3.39 -5.77
N ALA A 53 -1.30 -2.27 -6.19
CA ALA A 53 -0.30 -1.55 -5.39
C ALA A 53 -0.93 -0.34 -4.72
N ILE A 54 -0.71 -0.18 -3.41
CA ILE A 54 -1.31 0.85 -2.57
C ILE A 54 -0.20 1.62 -1.86
N ASP A 55 -0.21 2.93 -2.04
CA ASP A 55 0.52 3.88 -1.21
C ASP A 55 -0.47 4.54 -0.24
N LEU A 56 -0.42 4.12 1.03
CA LEU A 56 -1.27 4.58 2.10
C LEU A 56 -0.61 5.75 2.83
N GLY A 57 -0.70 6.93 2.21
CA GLY A 57 -0.28 8.19 2.82
C GLY A 57 -1.24 8.68 3.89
N THR A 58 -0.75 9.60 4.74
CA THR A 58 -1.58 10.23 5.78
C THR A 58 -2.70 11.06 5.16
N SER A 59 -2.41 11.89 4.15
CA SER A 59 -3.40 12.79 3.53
C SER A 59 -4.08 12.19 2.30
N LYS A 60 -3.36 11.39 1.51
CA LYS A 60 -3.81 10.80 0.25
C LYS A 60 -3.52 9.31 0.25
N ILE A 61 -4.38 8.53 -0.38
CA ILE A 61 -4.17 7.12 -0.72
C ILE A 61 -4.06 7.03 -2.24
N SER A 62 -2.99 6.42 -2.75
CA SER A 62 -2.81 6.19 -4.19
C SER A 62 -2.90 4.69 -4.46
N GLY A 63 -3.68 4.31 -5.47
CA GLY A 63 -3.84 2.93 -5.90
C GLY A 63 -3.48 2.77 -7.37
N TYR A 64 -2.83 1.66 -7.69
CA TYR A 64 -2.41 1.30 -9.04
C TYR A 64 -2.86 -0.13 -9.32
N LEU A 65 -3.57 -0.33 -10.42
CA LEU A 65 -3.96 -1.65 -10.90
C LEU A 65 -2.96 -2.11 -11.94
N ILE A 66 -2.36 -3.28 -11.74
CA ILE A 66 -1.26 -3.80 -12.56
C ILE A 66 -1.68 -5.11 -13.22
N ASP A 67 -1.41 -5.26 -14.50
CA ASP A 67 -1.46 -6.56 -15.18
C ASP A 67 -0.22 -7.38 -14.81
N LEU A 68 -0.38 -8.49 -14.10
CA LEU A 68 0.74 -9.29 -13.61
C LEU A 68 1.47 -10.09 -14.71
N GLY A 69 0.85 -10.27 -15.87
CA GLY A 69 1.46 -10.96 -17.00
C GLY A 69 2.47 -10.09 -17.75
N SER A 70 2.16 -8.80 -17.87
CA SER A 70 2.93 -7.81 -18.63
C SER A 70 3.71 -6.82 -17.75
N GLY A 71 3.30 -6.65 -16.49
CA GLY A 71 3.82 -5.62 -15.58
C GLY A 71 3.28 -4.22 -15.83
N GLN A 72 2.33 -4.03 -16.76
CA GLN A 72 1.79 -2.71 -17.10
C GLN A 72 0.78 -2.21 -16.06
N THR A 73 0.84 -0.93 -15.74
CA THR A 73 -0.22 -0.24 -14.97
C THR A 73 -1.41 0.01 -15.88
N LEU A 74 -2.56 -0.59 -15.56
CA LEU A 74 -3.81 -0.47 -16.31
C LEU A 74 -4.63 0.76 -15.91
N ALA A 75 -4.59 1.11 -14.63
CA ALA A 75 -5.29 2.27 -14.08
C ALA A 75 -4.54 2.78 -12.84
N ALA A 76 -4.66 4.08 -12.56
CA ALA A 76 -4.06 4.72 -11.39
C ALA A 76 -5.00 5.79 -10.84
N LYS A 77 -5.23 5.79 -9.53
CA LYS A 77 -6.17 6.72 -8.89
C LYS A 77 -5.70 7.13 -7.50
N GLY A 78 -5.82 8.41 -7.21
CA GLY A 78 -5.59 8.98 -5.88
C GLY A 78 -6.88 9.44 -5.23
N ILE A 79 -7.05 9.15 -3.94
CA ILE A 79 -8.19 9.60 -3.12
C ILE A 79 -7.69 10.26 -1.84
N THR A 80 -8.48 11.17 -1.28
CA THR A 80 -8.21 11.69 0.08
C THR A 80 -8.34 10.56 1.10
N ASN A 81 -7.41 10.46 2.04
CA ASN A 81 -7.50 9.46 3.11
C ASN A 81 -8.66 9.82 4.05
N PRO A 82 -9.72 9.00 4.14
CA PRO A 82 -10.92 9.33 4.92
C PRO A 82 -10.69 9.32 6.43
N GLN A 83 -9.54 8.82 6.89
CA GLN A 83 -9.13 8.97 8.29
C GLN A 83 -8.88 10.45 8.68
N ALA A 84 -8.76 11.37 7.71
CA ALA A 84 -8.66 12.80 7.94
C ALA A 84 -9.81 13.36 8.79
N SER A 85 -11.03 12.78 8.69
CA SER A 85 -12.17 13.17 9.52
C SER A 85 -12.01 12.85 11.02
N TYR A 86 -11.01 12.06 11.39
CA TYR A 86 -10.74 11.62 12.75
C TYR A 86 -9.41 12.17 13.31
N GLY A 87 -8.62 12.83 12.47
CA GLY A 87 -7.34 13.45 12.83
C GLY A 87 -6.63 13.96 11.58
N ALA A 88 -6.18 15.21 11.64
CA ALA A 88 -5.51 15.90 10.53
C ALA A 88 -4.11 15.32 10.24
N ASP A 89 -3.46 14.76 11.25
CA ASP A 89 -2.09 14.23 11.19
C ASP A 89 -1.98 12.86 11.89
N ILE A 90 -0.79 12.29 11.88
CA ILE A 90 -0.51 10.98 12.51
C ILE A 90 -0.79 11.02 14.02
N ILE A 91 -0.35 12.06 14.74
CA ILE A 91 -0.43 12.12 16.21
C ILE A 91 -1.88 12.27 16.68
N SER A 92 -2.66 13.11 16.01
CA SER A 92 -4.10 13.28 16.27
C SER A 92 -4.88 12.00 15.97
N ARG A 93 -4.52 11.26 14.91
CA ARG A 93 -5.11 9.93 14.63
C ARG A 93 -4.75 8.89 15.68
N ILE A 94 -3.48 8.83 16.12
CA ILE A 94 -3.07 7.94 17.21
C ILE A 94 -3.85 8.28 18.48
N SER A 95 -3.94 9.58 18.81
CA SER A 95 -4.70 10.08 19.97
C SER A 95 -6.16 9.67 19.90
N TYR A 96 -6.79 9.76 18.72
CA TYR A 96 -8.15 9.27 18.51
C TYR A 96 -8.25 7.76 18.72
N ALA A 97 -7.34 6.98 18.10
CA ALA A 97 -7.32 5.52 18.14
C ALA A 97 -7.27 4.96 19.56
N VAL A 98 -6.49 5.60 20.43
CA VAL A 98 -6.27 5.16 21.82
C VAL A 98 -7.26 5.76 22.83
N LYS A 99 -8.08 6.74 22.41
CA LYS A 99 -8.99 7.45 23.32
C LYS A 99 -10.04 6.54 23.96
N SER A 100 -10.46 5.47 23.28
CA SER A 100 -11.37 4.47 23.83
C SER A 100 -11.29 3.16 23.05
N PRO A 101 -11.66 2.02 23.67
CA PRO A 101 -11.79 0.75 22.96
C PRO A 101 -12.64 0.88 21.69
N GLY A 102 -12.23 0.22 20.61
CA GLY A 102 -12.94 0.22 19.32
C GLY A 102 -12.64 1.39 18.38
N LYS A 103 -11.99 2.48 18.83
CA LYS A 103 -11.64 3.61 17.94
C LYS A 103 -10.55 3.28 16.93
N GLY A 104 -9.53 2.51 17.33
CA GLY A 104 -8.55 1.96 16.39
C GLY A 104 -9.21 1.10 15.31
N ALA A 105 -10.11 0.20 15.70
CA ALA A 105 -10.89 -0.62 14.76
C ALA A 105 -11.76 0.22 13.83
N ARG A 106 -12.30 1.36 14.30
CA ARG A 106 -13.02 2.30 13.44
C ARG A 106 -12.12 2.91 12.37
N LEU A 107 -10.91 3.36 12.71
CA LEU A 107 -9.95 3.89 11.73
C LEU A 107 -9.52 2.83 10.72
N GLN A 108 -9.31 1.59 11.17
CA GLN A 108 -9.00 0.44 10.33
C GLN A 108 -10.13 0.17 9.33
N LYS A 109 -11.37 0.10 9.81
CA LYS A 109 -12.55 -0.13 8.97
C LYS A 109 -12.70 0.96 7.91
N VAL A 110 -12.53 2.23 8.29
CA VAL A 110 -12.63 3.38 7.39
C VAL A 110 -11.60 3.30 6.26
N VAL A 111 -10.34 2.93 6.56
CA VAL A 111 -9.33 2.79 5.50
C VAL A 111 -9.59 1.57 4.63
N VAL A 112 -10.01 0.43 5.18
CA VAL A 112 -10.33 -0.76 4.38
C VAL A 112 -11.51 -0.54 3.45
N GLU A 113 -12.56 0.14 3.92
CA GLU A 113 -13.70 0.55 3.06
C GLU A 113 -13.23 1.44 1.91
N ALA A 114 -12.29 2.35 2.16
CA ALA A 114 -11.70 3.20 1.13
C ALA A 114 -10.88 2.41 0.11
N LEU A 115 -10.08 1.44 0.56
CA LEU A 115 -9.29 0.57 -0.31
C LEU A 115 -10.16 -0.33 -1.18
N ASN A 116 -11.26 -0.86 -0.63
CA ASN A 116 -12.24 -1.61 -1.40
C ASN A 116 -12.88 -0.75 -2.50
N GLN A 117 -13.30 0.47 -2.16
CA GLN A 117 -13.87 1.38 -3.17
C GLN A 117 -12.82 1.77 -4.22
N LEU A 118 -11.58 2.01 -3.82
CA LEU A 118 -10.47 2.31 -4.73
C LEU A 118 -10.21 1.15 -5.70
N ALA A 119 -10.22 -0.10 -5.22
CA ALA A 119 -10.07 -1.29 -6.06
C ALA A 119 -11.22 -1.41 -7.08
N ILE A 120 -12.46 -1.18 -6.65
CA ILE A 120 -13.64 -1.16 -7.54
C ILE A 120 -13.48 -0.10 -8.64
N ASP A 121 -13.13 1.12 -8.24
CA ASP A 121 -12.99 2.24 -9.18
C ASP A 121 -11.89 1.99 -10.22
N LEU A 122 -10.74 1.47 -9.80
CA LEU A 122 -9.64 1.11 -10.68
C LEU A 122 -10.03 -0.03 -11.64
N CYS A 123 -10.74 -1.04 -11.14
CA CYS A 123 -11.21 -2.14 -11.97
C CYS A 123 -12.23 -1.66 -13.01
N ALA A 124 -13.16 -0.77 -12.63
CA ALA A 124 -14.14 -0.19 -13.54
C ALA A 124 -13.46 0.58 -14.70
N GLU A 125 -12.40 1.34 -14.41
CA GLU A 125 -11.62 2.06 -15.42
C GLU A 125 -10.91 1.12 -16.41
N ALA A 126 -10.40 -0.02 -15.90
CA ALA A 126 -9.72 -1.03 -16.71
C ALA A 126 -10.65 -2.08 -17.34
N GLY A 127 -11.97 -1.97 -17.14
CA GLY A 127 -12.97 -2.98 -17.54
C GLY A 127 -12.67 -4.36 -16.96
N ALA A 128 -12.24 -4.41 -15.70
CA ALA A 128 -11.86 -5.61 -14.94
C ALA A 128 -12.81 -5.82 -13.75
N GLU A 129 -12.72 -6.99 -13.13
CA GLU A 129 -13.44 -7.34 -11.90
C GLU A 129 -12.48 -7.44 -10.71
N VAL A 130 -12.96 -7.11 -9.49
CA VAL A 130 -12.12 -7.13 -8.28
C VAL A 130 -11.61 -8.54 -7.93
N GLU A 131 -12.33 -9.58 -8.32
CA GLU A 131 -11.89 -10.98 -8.20
C GLU A 131 -10.71 -11.34 -9.11
N GLU A 132 -10.38 -10.51 -10.11
CA GLU A 132 -9.18 -10.67 -10.93
C GLU A 132 -7.92 -10.15 -10.22
N ILE A 133 -8.06 -9.37 -9.13
CA ILE A 133 -6.95 -8.94 -8.27
C ILE A 133 -6.56 -10.10 -7.36
N VAL A 134 -5.46 -10.77 -7.70
CA VAL A 134 -5.00 -11.99 -7.02
C VAL A 134 -3.85 -11.75 -6.05
N ASP A 135 -3.26 -10.57 -6.07
CA ASP A 135 -2.22 -10.17 -5.13
C ASP A 135 -2.26 -8.66 -4.89
N ALA A 136 -1.85 -8.23 -3.70
CA ALA A 136 -1.80 -6.81 -3.35
C ALA A 136 -0.55 -6.47 -2.53
N VAL A 137 -0.06 -5.25 -2.69
CA VAL A 137 1.03 -4.67 -1.89
C VAL A 137 0.55 -3.35 -1.30
N ALA A 138 0.78 -3.12 -0.01
CA ALA A 138 0.56 -1.82 0.63
C ALA A 138 1.83 -1.30 1.30
N VAL A 139 2.11 -0.03 1.08
CA VAL A 139 3.18 0.73 1.73
C VAL A 139 2.58 1.96 2.41
N GLY A 140 3.32 2.58 3.31
CA GLY A 140 2.89 3.74 4.07
C GLY A 140 3.74 3.90 5.32
N ASN A 141 3.68 5.08 5.93
CA ASN A 141 4.39 5.31 7.18
C ASN A 141 3.92 4.34 8.27
N THR A 142 4.75 4.14 9.28
CA THR A 142 4.55 3.15 10.33
C THR A 142 3.17 3.25 11.00
N ALA A 143 2.65 4.46 11.23
CA ALA A 143 1.33 4.63 11.83
C ALA A 143 0.20 4.19 10.90
N MET A 144 0.26 4.57 9.62
CA MET A 144 -0.73 4.14 8.61
C MET A 144 -0.71 2.62 8.42
N HIS A 145 0.48 2.02 8.35
CA HIS A 145 0.67 0.57 8.32
C HIS A 145 -0.03 -0.11 9.52
N HIS A 146 0.21 0.37 10.74
CA HIS A 146 -0.39 -0.23 11.93
C HIS A 146 -1.91 -0.03 12.00
N LEU A 147 -2.42 1.12 11.57
CA LEU A 147 -3.86 1.38 11.51
C LEU A 147 -4.57 0.47 10.49
N LEU A 148 -3.98 0.23 9.31
CA LEU A 148 -4.53 -0.70 8.32
C LEU A 148 -4.64 -2.13 8.86
N LEU A 149 -3.64 -2.56 9.64
CA LEU A 149 -3.59 -3.88 10.24
C LEU A 149 -4.37 -4.00 11.56
N GLY A 150 -4.93 -2.91 12.07
CA GLY A 150 -5.58 -2.88 13.39
C GLY A 150 -4.63 -3.16 14.56
N LEU A 151 -3.32 -2.92 14.37
CA LEU A 151 -2.31 -3.08 15.40
C LEU A 151 -2.33 -1.92 16.42
N PRO A 152 -1.79 -2.13 17.64
CA PRO A 152 -1.61 -1.04 18.59
C PRO A 152 -0.75 0.09 18.01
N VAL A 153 -1.16 1.34 18.24
CA VAL A 153 -0.46 2.54 17.76
C VAL A 153 -0.04 3.52 18.86
N GLY A 154 -0.51 3.33 20.10
CA GLY A 154 -0.26 4.30 21.18
C GLY A 154 1.22 4.55 21.47
N GLN A 155 2.01 3.48 21.38
CA GLN A 155 3.45 3.52 21.57
C GLN A 155 4.21 4.30 20.48
N LEU A 156 3.58 4.59 19.33
CA LEU A 156 4.18 5.42 18.28
C LEU A 156 4.11 6.91 18.60
N ALA A 157 3.29 7.33 19.57
CA ALA A 157 3.19 8.72 20.02
C ALA A 157 4.11 9.04 21.21
N LEU A 158 4.76 8.04 21.81
CA LEU A 158 5.56 8.20 23.02
C LEU A 158 6.95 7.60 22.81
N SER A 159 7.99 8.33 23.19
CA SER A 159 9.36 7.82 23.19
C SER A 159 9.43 6.52 24.01
N PRO A 160 10.04 5.43 23.49
CA PRO A 160 10.97 5.39 22.34
C PRO A 160 10.36 5.08 20.95
N PHE A 161 9.06 5.36 20.73
CA PHE A 161 8.40 5.28 19.41
C PHE A 161 8.47 3.91 18.73
N VAL A 162 8.28 2.84 19.49
CA VAL A 162 8.59 1.47 19.03
C VAL A 162 7.42 0.87 18.25
N PRO A 163 7.57 0.46 16.98
CA PRO A 163 6.50 -0.23 16.27
C PRO A 163 6.17 -1.59 16.89
N ALA A 164 4.92 -2.03 16.78
CA ALA A 164 4.53 -3.38 17.19
C ALA A 164 5.18 -4.46 16.31
N VAL A 165 5.46 -4.11 15.05
CA VAL A 165 6.14 -4.98 14.08
C VAL A 165 6.97 -4.15 13.10
N SER A 166 8.20 -4.59 12.84
CA SER A 166 9.11 -4.00 11.85
C SER A 166 9.36 -4.89 10.64
N ARG A 167 9.20 -6.22 10.76
CA ARG A 167 9.37 -7.15 9.63
C ARG A 167 8.24 -7.04 8.62
N ALA A 168 8.50 -7.45 7.39
CA ALA A 168 7.48 -7.61 6.35
C ALA A 168 6.39 -8.61 6.78
N LEU A 169 5.19 -8.42 6.26
CA LEU A 169 4.01 -9.23 6.58
C LEU A 169 3.27 -9.64 5.31
N ASP A 170 2.81 -10.89 5.31
CA ASP A 170 1.87 -11.42 4.33
C ASP A 170 0.59 -11.81 5.05
N ILE A 171 -0.49 -11.11 4.77
CA ILE A 171 -1.77 -11.29 5.43
C ILE A 171 -2.82 -11.67 4.38
N LYS A 172 -3.68 -12.65 4.64
CA LYS A 172 -4.84 -12.91 3.78
C LYS A 172 -5.69 -11.64 3.70
N ALA A 173 -5.92 -11.14 2.50
CA ALA A 173 -6.62 -9.87 2.27
C ALA A 173 -8.03 -9.88 2.90
N GLY A 174 -8.73 -11.03 2.80
CA GLY A 174 -10.03 -11.24 3.43
C GLY A 174 -10.03 -11.11 4.97
N ASN A 175 -8.92 -11.43 5.65
CA ASN A 175 -8.82 -11.27 7.11
C ASN A 175 -8.83 -9.80 7.55
N LEU A 176 -8.44 -8.89 6.65
CA LEU A 176 -8.47 -7.45 6.88
C LEU A 176 -9.81 -6.82 6.43
N GLY A 177 -10.65 -7.58 5.72
CA GLY A 177 -11.88 -7.09 5.09
C GLY A 177 -11.67 -6.53 3.68
N LEU A 178 -10.54 -6.82 3.03
CA LEU A 178 -10.34 -6.48 1.61
C LEU A 178 -11.07 -7.48 0.71
N HIS A 179 -11.85 -6.97 -0.23
CA HIS A 179 -12.71 -7.73 -1.13
C HIS A 179 -12.07 -7.86 -2.51
N ILE A 180 -10.96 -8.60 -2.56
CA ILE A 180 -10.28 -9.02 -3.80
C ILE A 180 -10.40 -10.55 -3.94
N ALA A 181 -9.58 -11.21 -4.77
CA ALA A 181 -9.71 -12.65 -4.96
C ALA A 181 -9.68 -13.43 -3.62
N PRO A 182 -10.46 -14.53 -3.47
CA PRO A 182 -10.77 -15.12 -2.16
C PRO A 182 -9.58 -15.48 -1.26
N GLY A 183 -8.50 -16.01 -1.85
CA GLY A 183 -7.29 -16.39 -1.14
C GLY A 183 -6.13 -15.41 -1.32
N ALA A 184 -6.38 -14.25 -1.93
CA ALA A 184 -5.35 -13.25 -2.18
C ALA A 184 -4.72 -12.75 -0.89
N TYR A 185 -3.48 -12.30 -1.03
CA TYR A 185 -2.68 -11.77 0.06
C TYR A 185 -2.49 -10.27 -0.12
N LEU A 186 -2.38 -9.58 1.00
CA LEU A 186 -1.81 -8.25 1.10
C LEU A 186 -0.40 -8.41 1.68
N HIS A 187 0.59 -8.06 0.87
CA HIS A 187 1.98 -7.93 1.30
C HIS A 187 2.22 -6.51 1.83
N LEU A 188 2.86 -6.41 3.00
CA LEU A 188 3.33 -5.14 3.56
C LEU A 188 4.84 -5.19 3.70
N LEU A 189 5.49 -4.13 3.21
CA LEU A 189 6.93 -3.94 3.34
C LEU A 189 7.30 -3.71 4.83
N PRO A 190 8.57 -3.98 5.21
CA PRO A 190 9.01 -3.77 6.59
C PRO A 190 9.02 -2.27 6.97
N ASN A 191 8.76 -1.99 8.24
CA ASN A 191 8.97 -0.66 8.82
C ASN A 191 10.37 -0.58 9.42
N ILE A 192 11.06 0.54 9.23
CA ILE A 192 12.42 0.75 9.77
C ILE A 192 12.36 1.22 11.24
N ALA A 193 11.47 2.17 11.55
CA ALA A 193 11.33 2.76 12.89
C ALA A 193 9.91 3.31 13.12
N GLY A 194 9.67 3.95 14.27
CA GLY A 194 8.37 4.58 14.57
C GLY A 194 7.93 5.66 13.58
N PHE A 195 8.89 6.40 13.02
CA PHE A 195 8.66 7.49 12.06
C PHE A 195 9.25 7.23 10.67
N VAL A 196 9.80 6.03 10.44
CA VAL A 196 10.34 5.64 9.12
C VAL A 196 9.64 4.34 8.72
N GLY A 197 8.69 4.45 7.79
CA GLY A 197 7.81 3.34 7.45
C GLY A 197 8.18 2.56 6.20
N ALA A 198 7.20 1.77 5.77
CA ALA A 198 7.26 0.93 4.59
C ALA A 198 7.25 1.73 3.28
N ASP A 199 6.68 2.93 3.29
CA ASP A 199 6.76 3.92 2.20
C ASP A 199 8.23 4.26 1.87
N HIS A 200 9.02 4.63 2.87
CA HIS A 200 10.43 4.93 2.66
C HIS A 200 11.24 3.70 2.25
N THR A 201 10.86 2.52 2.76
CA THR A 201 11.45 1.25 2.30
C THR A 201 11.17 1.01 0.82
N ALA A 202 9.99 1.39 0.33
CA ALA A 202 9.65 1.30 -1.10
C ALA A 202 10.50 2.28 -1.94
N VAL A 203 10.72 3.50 -1.44
CA VAL A 203 11.63 4.47 -2.07
C VAL A 203 13.03 3.87 -2.18
N LEU A 204 13.56 3.29 -1.10
CA LEU A 204 14.86 2.63 -1.11
C LEU A 204 14.89 1.45 -2.08
N LEU A 205 13.86 0.61 -2.11
CA LEU A 205 13.79 -0.51 -3.06
C LEU A 205 13.80 -0.04 -4.52
N ALA A 206 13.16 1.09 -4.82
CA ALA A 206 13.06 1.63 -6.17
C ALA A 206 14.30 2.43 -6.62
N THR A 207 15.04 3.03 -5.67
CA THR A 207 16.06 4.04 -5.99
C THR A 207 17.46 3.73 -5.46
N ALA A 208 17.60 2.87 -4.44
CA ALA A 208 18.89 2.61 -3.83
C ALA A 208 19.75 1.74 -4.76
N ASP A 209 20.74 2.37 -5.38
CA ASP A 209 21.83 1.66 -6.05
C ASP A 209 22.85 1.21 -4.99
N THR A 210 22.56 0.06 -4.37
CA THR A 210 23.43 -0.55 -3.36
C THR A 210 24.71 -1.16 -3.92
N GLU A 211 24.81 -1.27 -5.26
CA GLU A 211 25.99 -1.77 -5.96
C GLU A 211 26.92 -0.63 -6.44
N SER A 212 26.45 0.62 -6.41
CA SER A 212 27.25 1.79 -6.75
C SER A 212 28.47 1.94 -5.84
N LYS A 213 29.61 2.33 -6.43
CA LYS A 213 30.87 2.58 -5.71
C LYS A 213 30.90 3.94 -4.99
N GLY A 214 29.81 4.70 -5.03
CA GLY A 214 29.73 6.06 -4.53
C GLY A 214 28.71 6.21 -3.41
N MET A 215 28.93 7.20 -2.55
CA MET A 215 27.97 7.56 -1.52
C MET A 215 26.76 8.24 -2.15
N THR A 216 25.56 7.69 -1.90
CA THR A 216 24.29 8.20 -2.42
C THR A 216 23.42 8.70 -1.28
N ILE A 217 22.69 9.79 -1.50
CA ILE A 217 21.66 10.26 -0.57
C ILE A 217 20.31 10.16 -1.26
N ALA A 218 19.41 9.39 -0.67
CA ALA A 218 17.99 9.38 -1.04
C ALA A 218 17.22 10.30 -0.09
N ILE A 219 16.40 11.17 -0.64
CA ILE A 219 15.57 12.11 0.14
C ILE A 219 14.13 11.96 -0.35
N ASP A 220 13.25 11.54 0.55
CA ASP A 220 11.80 11.61 0.34
C ASP A 220 11.27 12.86 1.05
N ILE A 221 10.65 13.76 0.30
CA ILE A 221 10.16 15.04 0.81
C ILE A 221 8.64 14.99 0.84
N GLY A 222 8.09 14.77 2.02
CA GLY A 222 6.67 14.97 2.33
C GLY A 222 6.47 15.78 3.60
N THR A 223 5.33 15.56 4.25
CA THR A 223 5.01 16.11 5.58
C THR A 223 6.10 15.78 6.61
N ASN A 224 6.67 14.58 6.50
CA ASN A 224 7.95 14.23 7.07
C ASN A 224 8.97 14.13 5.93
N THR A 225 10.24 14.39 6.24
CA THR A 225 11.34 14.18 5.31
C THR A 225 12.20 13.04 5.79
N GLU A 226 12.19 11.95 5.04
CA GLU A 226 13.03 10.79 5.25
C GLU A 226 14.31 10.94 4.42
N VAL A 227 15.46 10.81 5.08
CA VAL A 227 16.78 10.90 4.45
C VAL A 227 17.54 9.62 4.70
N SER A 228 18.04 9.00 3.63
CA SER A 228 18.92 7.85 3.71
C SER A 228 20.28 8.13 3.09
N LEU A 229 21.32 7.83 3.85
CA LEU A 229 22.69 7.74 3.37
C LEU A 229 22.99 6.29 2.99
N ILE A 230 23.37 6.06 1.74
CA ILE A 230 23.72 4.76 1.20
C ILE A 230 25.21 4.79 0.86
N ASP A 231 25.98 3.91 1.50
CA ASP A 231 27.41 3.77 1.24
C ASP A 231 27.81 2.30 1.36
N SER A 232 28.36 1.74 0.28
CA SER A 232 28.98 0.41 0.27
C SER A 232 28.05 -0.69 0.84
N GLY A 233 26.79 -0.70 0.38
CA GLY A 233 25.76 -1.65 0.82
C GLY A 233 25.17 -1.39 2.22
N LYS A 234 25.63 -0.36 2.95
CA LYS A 234 25.05 0.07 4.22
C LYS A 234 24.08 1.23 3.98
N ILE A 235 22.96 1.20 4.68
CA ILE A 235 21.94 2.26 4.62
C ILE A 235 21.70 2.75 6.04
N VAL A 236 21.85 4.06 6.25
CA VAL A 236 21.48 4.74 7.49
C VAL A 236 20.38 5.72 7.18
N THR A 237 19.28 5.67 7.94
CA THR A 237 18.09 6.47 7.69
C THR A 237 17.73 7.31 8.90
N THR A 238 17.24 8.52 8.66
CA THR A 238 16.60 9.38 9.65
C THR A 238 15.32 9.98 9.07
N SER A 239 14.41 10.42 9.94
CA SER A 239 13.22 11.20 9.56
C SER A 239 13.22 12.52 10.33
N CYS A 240 12.80 13.58 9.68
CA CYS A 240 12.68 14.92 10.24
C CYS A 240 11.28 15.49 9.98
N ALA A 241 10.70 16.19 10.95
CA ALA A 241 9.49 16.97 10.72
C ALA A 241 9.83 18.19 9.86
N SER A 242 9.51 18.14 8.57
CA SER A 242 9.67 19.23 7.60
C SER A 242 8.47 20.17 7.59
N GLY A 243 7.29 19.66 7.96
CA GLY A 243 6.04 20.38 7.84
C GLY A 243 5.58 20.50 6.38
N PRO A 244 4.32 20.91 6.15
CA PRO A 244 3.67 20.70 4.86
C PRO A 244 3.90 21.86 3.86
N ALA A 245 4.98 22.63 4.03
CA ALA A 245 5.26 23.82 3.23
C ALA A 245 5.40 23.49 1.73
N PHE A 246 6.10 22.40 1.41
CA PHE A 246 6.24 21.92 0.02
C PHE A 246 4.96 21.30 -0.55
N GLU A 247 4.00 20.97 0.29
CA GLU A 247 2.66 20.51 -0.12
C GLU A 247 1.69 21.69 -0.33
N GLY A 248 2.15 22.93 -0.12
CA GLY A 248 1.38 24.15 -0.28
C GLY A 248 0.52 24.52 0.94
N TRP A 249 0.61 23.77 2.04
CA TRP A 249 -0.15 24.07 3.26
C TRP A 249 0.58 25.09 4.15
N HIS A 250 -0.19 25.87 4.91
CA HIS A 250 0.30 26.92 5.82
C HIS A 250 1.09 28.06 5.13
N ILE A 251 0.98 28.20 3.80
CA ILE A 251 1.48 29.33 3.02
C ILE A 251 0.26 30.10 2.51
N LYS A 252 0.25 31.44 2.64
CA LYS A 252 -0.92 32.30 2.36
C LYS A 252 -1.58 32.01 1.00
N ASP A 253 -0.75 31.93 -0.03
CA ASP A 253 -1.17 31.66 -1.42
C ASP A 253 -0.65 30.29 -1.89
N GLY A 254 -0.31 29.40 -0.94
CA GLY A 254 0.13 28.04 -1.22
C GLY A 254 -1.04 27.14 -1.60
N MET A 255 -0.80 26.25 -2.56
CA MET A 255 -1.76 25.23 -2.96
C MET A 255 -1.02 23.96 -3.41
N PRO A 256 -1.67 22.79 -3.31
CA PRO A 256 -1.14 21.57 -3.90
C PRO A 256 -0.95 21.72 -5.41
N ALA A 257 -0.06 20.90 -6.00
CA ALA A 257 0.11 20.80 -7.44
C ALA A 257 -1.22 20.41 -8.11
N ALA A 258 -1.88 21.39 -8.71
CA ALA A 258 -3.18 21.29 -9.34
C ALA A 258 -3.31 22.37 -10.42
N SER A 259 -4.39 22.29 -11.21
CA SER A 259 -4.67 23.31 -12.23
C SER A 259 -4.69 24.71 -11.61
N GLY A 260 -3.87 25.61 -12.18
CA GLY A 260 -3.70 26.99 -11.70
C GLY A 260 -2.52 27.21 -10.75
N ALA A 261 -1.85 26.16 -10.29
CA ALA A 261 -0.66 26.29 -9.45
C ALA A 261 0.53 26.83 -10.26
N ILE A 262 1.30 27.75 -9.66
CA ILE A 262 2.54 28.27 -10.25
C ILE A 262 3.66 27.26 -9.98
N GLU A 263 4.11 26.54 -11.01
CA GLU A 263 5.21 25.57 -10.91
C GLU A 263 6.60 26.18 -11.19
N ARG A 264 6.65 27.36 -11.81
CA ARG A 264 7.91 28.01 -12.19
C ARG A 264 7.78 29.54 -12.12
N LEU A 265 8.74 30.16 -11.45
CA LEU A 265 8.92 31.61 -11.40
C LEU A 265 10.33 31.97 -11.89
N ARG A 266 10.43 33.03 -12.68
CA ARG A 266 11.70 33.68 -13.02
C ARG A 266 11.55 35.17 -12.78
N ILE A 267 12.38 35.72 -11.90
CA ILE A 267 12.49 37.16 -11.67
C ILE A 267 13.72 37.63 -12.46
N VAL A 268 13.54 38.62 -13.33
CA VAL A 268 14.63 39.28 -14.06
C VAL A 268 14.72 40.72 -13.58
N ASN A 269 15.94 41.23 -13.44
CA ASN A 269 16.16 42.66 -13.24
C ASN A 269 16.02 43.36 -14.59
N ASP A 270 15.52 44.60 -14.56
CA ASP A 270 15.51 45.50 -15.73
C ASP A 270 16.95 45.81 -16.19
#